data_AF-V6JNI2-F1
#
_entry.id   AF-V6JNI2-F1
#
_cell.length_a   1.000
_cell.length_b   1.000
_cell.length_c   1.000
_cell.angle_alpha   90.00
_cell.angle_beta   90.00
_cell.angle_gamma   90.00
#
_symmetry.space_group_name_H-M   'P 1'
#
loop_
_entity.id
_entity.type
_entity.pdbx_description
1 polymer ?
#
loop_
_entity_poly.entity_id
_entity_poly.type
_entity_poly.pdbx_seq_one_letter_code
_entity_poly.pdbx_strand_id
1 'polypeptide(L)'
;MADSGLDVGLFTCDPPLRRFYEGAGWDALPGTVLIGGTPESPFPSDRPGFDKVTMAAFFSAAACRARPAFTGARIELYPGRIDCLW
;
A
#
# COMPACT_ATOMS: atom_id res chain seq x y z
N MET A 1 -6.89 -15.54 1.99
CA MET A 1 -5.70 -14.68 2.28
C MET A 1 -5.10 -14.97 3.65
N ALA A 2 -5.91 -15.11 4.72
CA ALA A 2 -5.39 -15.56 6.01
C ALA A 2 -4.79 -16.99 5.96
N ASP A 3 -5.46 -17.91 5.28
CA ASP A 3 -5.00 -19.32 5.17
C ASP A 3 -3.81 -19.52 4.22
N SER A 4 -3.39 -18.48 3.49
CA SER A 4 -2.22 -18.53 2.59
C SER A 4 -0.91 -18.12 3.28
N GLY A 5 -0.92 -17.91 4.60
CA GLY A 5 0.28 -17.52 5.35
C GLY A 5 0.79 -16.11 5.05
N LEU A 6 -0.06 -15.25 4.47
CA LEU A 6 0.28 -13.84 4.22
C LEU A 6 0.10 -13.03 5.50
N ASP A 7 1.00 -12.09 5.77
CA ASP A 7 0.89 -11.17 6.91
C ASP A 7 0.12 -9.90 6.57
N VAL A 8 0.43 -9.30 5.41
CA VAL A 8 -0.09 -7.99 4.99
C VAL A 8 -0.36 -7.96 3.49
N GLY A 9 -1.43 -7.29 3.09
CA GLY A 9 -1.68 -6.86 1.72
C GLY A 9 -1.61 -5.34 1.65
N LEU A 10 -0.93 -4.80 0.64
CA LEU A 10 -0.80 -3.35 0.38
C LEU A 10 -1.02 -3.07 -1.10
N PHE A 11 -1.75 -2.01 -1.41
CA PHE A 11 -1.85 -1.47 -2.77
C PHE A 11 -2.32 -0.02 -2.72
N THR A 12 -2.34 0.63 -3.88
CA THR A 12 -2.91 1.97 -4.04
C THR A 12 -4.12 1.96 -4.94
N CYS A 13 -5.11 2.82 -4.66
CA CYS A 13 -6.24 3.08 -5.55
C CYS A 13 -6.49 4.57 -5.76
N ASP A 14 -7.26 4.92 -6.79
CA ASP A 14 -7.75 6.29 -6.94
C ASP A 14 -8.69 6.67 -5.78
N PRO A 15 -8.70 7.94 -5.34
CA PRO A 15 -9.55 8.39 -4.23
C PRO A 15 -11.04 8.00 -4.34
N PRO A 16 -11.69 8.05 -5.53
CA PRO A 16 -13.08 7.62 -5.68
C PRO A 16 -13.33 6.14 -5.37
N LEU A 17 -12.31 5.28 -5.51
CA LEU A 17 -12.43 3.84 -5.28
C LEU A 17 -12.25 3.45 -3.81
N ARG A 18 -11.82 4.37 -2.94
CA ARG A 18 -11.57 4.09 -1.52
C ARG A 18 -12.75 3.39 -0.84
N ARG A 19 -13.96 3.95 -0.98
CA ARG A 19 -15.17 3.41 -0.33
C ARG A 19 -15.54 2.01 -0.85
N PHE A 20 -15.27 1.74 -2.12
CA PHE A 20 -15.47 0.41 -2.70
C PHE A 20 -14.57 -0.63 -2.02
N TYR A 21 -13.28 -0.33 -1.86
CA TYR A 21 -12.35 -1.24 -1.20
C TYR A 21 -12.58 -1.35 0.32
N GLU A 22 -12.98 -0.27 0.99
CA GLU A 22 -13.43 -0.33 2.39
C GLU A 22 -14.60 -1.29 2.57
N GLY A 23 -15.57 -1.28 1.66
CA GLY A 23 -16.68 -2.25 1.64
C GLY A 23 -16.24 -3.70 1.41
N ALA A 24 -15.06 -3.92 0.84
CA ALA A 24 -14.46 -5.24 0.64
C ALA A 24 -13.52 -5.67 1.78
N GLY A 25 -13.48 -4.92 2.89
CA GLY A 25 -12.69 -5.26 4.08
C GLY A 25 -11.25 -4.74 4.06
N TRP A 26 -10.91 -3.80 3.17
CA TRP A 26 -9.63 -3.11 3.17
C TRP A 26 -9.69 -1.84 4.02
N ASP A 27 -8.59 -1.51 4.68
CA ASP A 27 -8.46 -0.29 5.45
C ASP A 27 -7.64 0.74 4.68
N ALA A 28 -8.12 1.98 4.59
CA ALA A 28 -7.25 3.09 4.19
C ALA A 28 -6.16 3.30 5.25
N LEU A 29 -4.93 3.57 4.80
CA LEU A 29 -3.81 3.94 5.67
C LEU A 29 -3.48 5.43 5.50
N PRO A 30 -4.00 6.31 6.36
CA PRO A 30 -3.79 7.76 6.23
C PRO A 30 -2.31 8.12 6.23
N GLY A 31 -1.93 9.05 5.34
CA GLY A 31 -0.55 9.55 5.21
C GLY A 31 0.48 8.52 4.74
N THR A 32 0.07 7.29 4.44
CA THR A 32 0.99 6.23 4.00
C THR A 32 1.19 6.32 2.50
N VAL A 33 2.44 6.22 2.07
CA VAL A 33 2.85 6.39 0.68
C VAL A 33 3.56 5.14 0.22
N LEU A 34 3.05 4.52 -0.85
CA LEU A 34 3.78 3.47 -1.54
C LEU A 34 4.67 4.12 -2.60
N ILE A 35 5.94 3.72 -2.62
CA ILE A 35 6.93 4.24 -3.56
C ILE A 35 7.32 3.10 -4.49
N GLY A 36 6.80 3.14 -5.71
CA GLY A 36 7.23 2.26 -6.79
C GLY A 36 8.46 2.83 -7.52
N GLY A 37 8.77 2.27 -8.69
CA GLY A 37 9.92 2.67 -9.48
C GLY A 37 11.23 2.05 -8.97
N THR A 38 12.34 2.75 -9.17
CA THR A 38 13.69 2.31 -8.78
C THR A 38 14.26 3.24 -7.70
N PRO A 39 15.30 2.85 -6.96
CA PRO A 39 15.98 3.75 -6.03
C PRO A 39 16.51 5.03 -6.71
N GLU A 40 16.94 4.95 -7.97
CA GLU A 40 17.45 6.10 -8.72
C GLU A 40 16.33 6.98 -9.30
N SER A 41 15.13 6.42 -9.48
CA SER A 41 13.96 7.10 -10.02
C SER A 41 12.69 6.65 -9.27
N PRO A 42 12.50 7.11 -8.02
CA PRO A 42 11.36 6.72 -7.22
C PRO A 42 10.06 7.33 -7.76
N PHE A 43 8.98 6.56 -7.69
CA PHE A 43 7.65 6.97 -8.15
C PHE A 43 6.66 6.90 -6.98
N PRO A 44 6.55 7.96 -6.18
CA PRO A 44 5.75 7.95 -4.97
C PRO A 44 4.26 8.18 -5.27
N SER A 45 3.39 7.47 -4.55
CA SER A 45 1.95 7.48 -4.79
C SER A 45 1.26 8.82 -4.46
N ASP A 46 1.91 9.69 -3.69
CA ASP A 46 1.45 11.01 -3.26
C ASP A 46 1.95 12.16 -4.15
N ARG A 47 2.63 11.86 -5.27
CA ARG A 47 3.09 12.92 -6.17
C ARG A 47 1.90 13.71 -6.74
N PRO A 48 2.05 15.03 -6.95
CA PRO A 48 1.02 15.83 -7.58
C PRO A 48 0.58 15.25 -8.94
N GLY A 49 -0.73 15.08 -9.11
CA GLY A 49 -1.34 14.53 -10.33
C GLY A 49 -1.45 13.01 -10.36
N PHE A 50 -0.99 12.30 -9.32
CA PHE A 50 -1.22 10.87 -9.15
C PHE A 50 -2.08 10.58 -7.91
N ASP A 51 -1.76 11.23 -6.78
CA ASP A 51 -2.62 11.41 -5.60
C ASP A 51 -3.43 10.16 -5.15
N LYS A 52 -2.77 9.01 -5.11
CA LYS A 52 -3.42 7.73 -4.78
C LYS A 52 -3.59 7.54 -3.27
N VAL A 53 -4.59 6.74 -2.92
CA VAL A 53 -4.84 6.29 -1.54
C VAL A 53 -4.18 4.94 -1.32
N THR A 54 -3.37 4.82 -0.27
CA THR A 54 -2.82 3.53 0.17
C THR A 54 -3.86 2.76 0.97
N MET A 55 -4.11 1.51 0.56
CA MET A 55 -5.03 0.57 1.18
C MET A 55 -4.25 -0.62 1.75
N ALA A 56 -4.74 -1.20 2.86
CA ALA A 56 -4.10 -2.31 3.52
C ALA A 56 -5.08 -3.33 4.11
N ALA A 57 -4.62 -4.56 4.24
CA ALA A 57 -5.26 -5.60 5.04
C ALA A 57 -4.18 -6.31 5.86
N PHE A 58 -4.43 -6.50 7.15
CA PHE A 58 -3.52 -7.18 8.07
C PHE A 58 -4.16 -8.50 8.48
N PHE A 59 -3.49 -9.61 8.19
CA PHE A 59 -4.07 -10.94 8.33
C PHE A 59 -3.59 -11.65 9.59
N SER A 60 -2.29 -11.54 9.91
CA SER A 60 -1.72 -12.21 11.09
C SER A 60 -1.82 -11.35 12.34
N ALA A 61 -1.79 -12.00 13.52
CA ALA A 61 -1.79 -11.30 14.80
C ALA A 61 -0.56 -10.37 14.94
N ALA A 62 0.58 -10.75 14.36
CA ALA A 62 1.78 -9.91 14.34
C ALA A 62 1.56 -8.67 13.47
N ALA A 63 1.02 -8.84 12.26
CA ALA A 63 0.72 -7.75 11.34
C ALA A 63 -0.31 -6.78 11.93
N CYS A 64 -1.37 -7.28 12.55
CA CYS A 64 -2.38 -6.45 13.23
C CYS A 64 -1.76 -5.58 14.35
N ARG A 65 -0.82 -6.13 15.13
CA ARG A 65 -0.08 -5.35 16.14
C ARG A 65 0.86 -4.32 15.53
N ALA A 66 1.41 -4.61 14.36
CA ALA A 66 2.33 -3.72 13.65
C ALA A 66 1.61 -2.60 12.87
N ARG A 67 0.29 -2.68 12.66
CA ARG A 67 -0.51 -1.69 11.90
C ARG A 67 -0.17 -0.22 12.20
N PRO A 68 0.02 0.23 13.46
CA PRO A 68 0.36 1.63 13.75
C PRO A 68 1.66 2.10 13.09
N ALA A 69 2.63 1.20 12.85
CA ALA A 69 3.89 1.53 12.20
C ALA A 69 3.74 1.78 10.69
N PHE A 70 2.62 1.36 10.08
CA PHE A 70 2.36 1.59 8.66
C PHE A 70 1.71 2.94 8.41
N THR A 71 0.94 3.49 9.36
CA THR A 71 0.30 4.80 9.22
C THR A 71 1.35 5.91 9.09
N GLY A 72 1.23 6.75 8.06
CA GLY A 72 2.19 7.83 7.80
C GLY A 72 3.54 7.36 7.23
N ALA A 73 3.71 6.05 6.99
CA ALA A 73 4.98 5.50 6.52
C ALA A 73 5.20 5.75 5.03
N ARG A 74 6.46 5.82 4.62
CA ARG A 74 6.89 5.75 3.21
C ARG A 74 7.46 4.36 2.96
N ILE A 75 6.80 3.57 2.12
CA ILE A 75 7.12 2.15 1.92
C ILE A 75 7.62 1.98 0.49
N GLU A 76 8.90 1.66 0.35
CA GLU A 76 9.52 1.38 -0.94
C GLU A 76 9.18 -0.04 -1.41
N LEU A 77 8.59 -0.14 -2.59
CA LEU A 77 8.23 -1.39 -3.24
C LEU A 77 9.00 -1.47 -4.55
N TYR A 78 10.21 -2.03 -4.49
CA TYR A 78 11.06 -2.25 -5.67
C TYR A 78 11.00 -3.72 -6.10
N PRO A 79 10.25 -4.07 -7.16
CA PRO A 79 10.17 -5.45 -7.64
C PRO A 79 11.40 -5.88 -8.47
N GLY A 80 12.42 -5.02 -8.60
CA GLY A 80 13.55 -5.20 -9.51
C GLY A 80 13.33 -4.48 -10.84
N ARG A 81 14.21 -4.75 -11.82
CA ARG A 81 14.24 -4.04 -13.11
C ARG A 81 13.31 -4.63 -14.18
N ILE A 82 12.68 -5.76 -13.90
CA ILE A 82 11.93 -6.57 -14.89
C ILE A 82 10.46 -6.18 -14.92
N ASP A 83 9.83 -6.01 -13.76
CA ASP A 83 8.44 -5.57 -13.66
C ASP A 83 8.37 -4.05 -13.60
N CYS A 84 8.32 -3.48 -14.79
CA CYS A 84 8.15 -2.05 -15.04
C CYS A 84 6.70 -1.60 -14.83
N LEU A 85 6.10 -1.91 -13.69
CA LEU A 85 4.78 -1.40 -13.32
C LEU A 85 4.95 0.02 -12.76
N TRP A 86 5.21 0.98 -13.65
CA TRP A 86 5.25 2.42 -13.35
C TRP A 86 4.40 3.22 -14.32
#